data_AF-A0A7Z0D9Z9-F1
#
_entry.id   AF-A0A7Z0D9Z9-F1
#
_cell.length_a   1.000
_cell.length_b   1.000
_cell.length_c   1.000
_cell.angle_alpha   90.00
_cell.angle_beta   90.00
_cell.angle_gamma   90.00
#
_symmetry.space_group_name_H-M   'P 1'
#
loop_
_entity.id
_entity.type
_entity.pdbx_description
1 polymer ?
#
loop_
_entity_poly.entity_id
_entity_poly.type
_entity_poly.pdbx_seq_one_letter_code
_entity_poly.pdbx_strand_id
1 'polypeptide(L)'
;MTMRITLDGQSFELTPELVRSRLEGHAPENIRNYWVDIDGIRWPVKQVISLATGVEDRKRFRSQFSRRWLESLGFAIGSENAASVQGRPSSRATISSPPPTIHPGRNPDNESPAGVEIGSVLDRLRDDASSNNLADVLATGGRGLKSPGMYSWWVDVAGAEDLSRGLGHPVEPGLIYAGLAGATRNGGSKSSNTLWGRIATMHLGKKRQFSTLRRSLGGILAAAHGQPTIDEVELSTWMYAHLRVVTIPVADPDTLNDLESALLAELDPPLNLAKVPKTPLRQKLSALRKQFGTEEANA
;
A
#
# COMPACT_ATOMS: atom_id res chain seq x y z
N MET A 1 -4.11 30.89 5.05
CA MET A 1 -3.37 29.68 5.48
C MET A 1 -2.49 29.27 4.31
N THR A 2 -1.19 29.07 4.50
CA THR A 2 -0.25 28.85 3.38
C THR A 2 0.36 27.46 3.48
N MET A 3 0.29 26.71 2.38
CA MET A 3 0.80 25.34 2.28
C MET A 3 1.86 25.26 1.20
N ARG A 4 3.02 24.68 1.52
CA ARG A 4 4.07 24.42 0.54
C ARG A 4 4.00 22.95 0.10
N ILE A 5 3.88 22.74 -1.20
CA ILE A 5 3.89 21.41 -1.81
C ILE A 5 5.11 21.25 -2.70
N THR A 6 5.65 20.04 -2.77
CA THR A 6 6.78 19.74 -3.65
C THR A 6 6.35 18.68 -4.67
N LEU A 7 6.50 18.98 -5.96
CA LEU A 7 6.21 18.10 -7.09
C LEU A 7 7.45 17.99 -7.96
N ASP A 8 7.97 16.78 -8.16
CA ASP A 8 9.17 16.49 -8.96
C ASP A 8 10.38 17.38 -8.62
N GLY A 9 10.55 17.71 -7.33
CA GLY A 9 11.63 18.57 -6.83
C GLY A 9 11.35 20.08 -6.92
N GLN A 10 10.27 20.52 -7.57
CA GLN A 10 9.83 21.92 -7.59
C GLN A 10 8.86 22.19 -6.44
N SER A 11 9.09 23.29 -5.70
CA SER A 11 8.20 23.73 -4.62
C SER A 11 7.20 24.76 -5.11
N PHE A 12 5.94 24.59 -4.73
CA PHE A 12 4.85 25.52 -4.99
C PHE A 12 4.22 25.93 -3.67
N GLU A 13 3.87 27.20 -3.55
CA GLU A 13 3.09 27.70 -2.42
C GLU A 13 1.64 27.85 -2.83
N LEU A 14 0.75 27.29 -2.04
CA LEU A 14 -0.69 27.32 -2.24
C LEU A 14 -1.34 28.02 -1.06
N THR A 15 -2.23 28.96 -1.36
CA THR A 15 -3.15 29.57 -0.40
C THR A 15 -4.58 29.46 -0.93
N PRO A 16 -5.61 29.48 -0.08
CA PRO A 16 -7.00 29.47 -0.52
C PRO A 16 -7.31 30.64 -1.47
N GLU A 17 -6.73 31.82 -1.22
CA GLU A 17 -6.91 33.02 -2.03
C GLU A 17 -6.28 32.85 -3.42
N LEU A 18 -5.08 32.25 -3.48
CA LEU A 18 -4.41 31.94 -4.75
C LEU A 18 -5.20 30.92 -5.56
N VAL A 19 -5.73 29.87 -4.91
CA VAL A 19 -6.57 28.87 -5.58
C VAL A 19 -7.80 29.56 -6.18
N ARG A 20 -8.56 30.36 -5.42
CA ARG A 20 -9.73 31.08 -5.94
C ARG A 20 -9.38 31.99 -7.11
N SER A 21 -8.35 32.83 -6.97
CA SER A 21 -7.92 33.75 -8.03
C SER A 21 -7.51 33.03 -9.32
N ARG A 22 -6.88 31.85 -9.22
CA ARG A 22 -6.47 31.06 -10.40
C ARG A 22 -7.63 30.31 -11.07
N LEU A 23 -8.74 30.15 -10.39
CA LEU A 23 -9.96 29.55 -10.94
C LEU A 23 -10.87 30.57 -11.63
N GLU A 24 -10.68 31.87 -11.40
CA GLU A 24 -11.44 32.92 -12.08
C GLU A 24 -11.33 32.79 -13.61
N GLY A 25 -12.46 32.95 -14.30
CA GLY A 25 -12.55 32.81 -15.76
C GLY A 25 -12.50 31.37 -16.28
N HIS A 26 -12.40 30.36 -15.41
CA HIS A 26 -12.44 28.94 -15.80
C HIS A 26 -13.77 28.30 -15.43
N ALA A 27 -14.13 27.21 -16.10
CA ALA A 27 -15.30 26.40 -15.77
C ALA A 27 -14.89 25.01 -15.26
N PRO A 28 -15.62 24.44 -14.28
CA PRO A 28 -15.36 23.08 -13.81
C PRO A 28 -15.62 22.07 -14.92
N GLU A 29 -14.69 21.13 -15.07
CA GLU A 29 -14.85 19.98 -15.97
C GLU A 29 -15.71 18.89 -15.32
N ASN A 30 -16.07 17.88 -16.12
CA ASN A 30 -16.84 16.73 -15.65
C ASN A 30 -16.10 15.98 -14.53
N ILE A 31 -16.78 15.79 -13.40
CA ILE A 31 -16.25 15.14 -12.20
C ILE A 31 -16.37 13.64 -12.39
N ARG A 32 -15.24 12.92 -12.26
CA ARG A 32 -15.22 11.44 -12.44
C ARG A 32 -15.21 10.65 -11.14
N ASN A 33 -14.61 11.19 -10.07
CA ASN A 33 -14.33 10.41 -8.86
C ASN A 33 -14.32 11.28 -7.60
N TYR A 34 -13.58 12.39 -7.65
CA TYR A 34 -13.34 13.25 -6.49
C TYR A 34 -13.50 14.71 -6.88
N TRP A 35 -14.19 15.46 -6.03
CA TRP A 35 -14.44 16.87 -6.21
C TRP A 35 -14.07 17.68 -4.97
N VAL A 36 -13.84 18.97 -5.19
CA VAL A 36 -13.71 20.00 -4.15
C VAL A 36 -14.80 21.04 -4.36
N ASP A 37 -15.43 21.48 -3.28
CA ASP A 37 -16.33 22.64 -3.30
C ASP A 37 -15.51 23.92 -3.11
N ILE A 38 -15.62 24.84 -4.06
CA ILE A 38 -15.02 26.15 -4.01
C ILE A 38 -16.13 27.15 -4.31
N ASP A 39 -16.52 27.90 -3.28
CA ASP A 39 -17.55 28.93 -3.31
C ASP A 39 -18.90 28.43 -3.87
N GLY A 40 -19.28 27.19 -3.52
CA GLY A 40 -20.54 26.55 -3.93
C GLY A 40 -20.50 25.83 -5.27
N ILE A 41 -19.33 25.81 -5.94
CA ILE A 41 -19.12 25.12 -7.21
C ILE A 41 -18.23 23.90 -6.97
N ARG A 42 -18.64 22.75 -7.51
CA ARG A 42 -17.85 21.52 -7.45
C ARG A 42 -16.86 21.44 -8.61
N TRP A 43 -15.59 21.21 -8.27
CA TRP A 43 -14.50 21.11 -9.24
C TRP A 43 -13.77 19.77 -9.12
N PRO A 44 -13.31 19.17 -10.23
CA PRO A 44 -12.38 18.06 -10.19
C PRO A 44 -11.07 18.44 -9.48
N VAL A 45 -10.70 17.67 -8.46
CA VAL A 45 -9.55 18.01 -7.58
C VAL A 45 -8.23 18.19 -8.34
N LYS A 46 -8.02 17.47 -9.45
CA LYS A 46 -6.81 17.61 -10.27
C LYS A 46 -6.83 18.86 -11.14
N GLN A 47 -8.00 19.29 -11.60
CA GLN A 47 -8.13 20.51 -12.38
C GLN A 47 -7.77 21.72 -11.50
N VAL A 48 -8.30 21.76 -10.28
CA VAL A 48 -8.01 22.84 -9.32
C VAL A 48 -6.53 22.96 -9.03
N ILE A 49 -5.85 21.84 -8.75
CA ILE A 49 -4.41 21.86 -8.48
C ILE A 49 -3.60 22.24 -9.72
N SER A 50 -4.01 21.81 -10.90
CA SER A 50 -3.36 22.19 -12.16
C SER A 50 -3.44 23.70 -12.39
N LEU A 51 -4.61 24.31 -12.22
CA LEU A 51 -4.81 25.75 -12.35
C LEU A 51 -4.05 26.54 -11.26
N ALA A 52 -4.10 26.07 -10.01
CA ALA A 52 -3.45 26.72 -8.89
C ALA A 52 -1.91 26.69 -8.98
N THR A 53 -1.34 25.63 -9.56
CA THR A 53 0.12 25.47 -9.71
C THR A 53 0.66 25.92 -11.07
N GLY A 54 -0.22 26.12 -12.07
CA GLY A 54 0.15 26.44 -13.45
C GLY A 54 0.76 25.27 -14.23
N VAL A 55 0.74 24.05 -13.68
CA VAL A 55 1.27 22.85 -14.36
C VAL A 55 0.13 22.22 -15.16
N GLU A 56 0.27 22.24 -16.49
CA GLU A 56 -0.76 21.76 -17.41
C GLU A 56 -0.86 20.23 -17.45
N ASP A 57 0.26 19.51 -17.23
CA ASP A 57 0.23 18.04 -17.22
C ASP A 57 -0.42 17.49 -15.94
N ARG A 58 -1.73 17.28 -16.03
CA ARG A 58 -2.54 16.76 -14.94
C ARG A 58 -2.23 15.31 -14.57
N LYS A 59 -1.43 14.58 -15.36
CA LYS A 59 -0.95 13.23 -15.01
C LYS A 59 0.12 13.28 -13.92
N ARG A 60 0.80 14.43 -13.76
CA ARG A 60 1.73 14.67 -12.64
C ARG A 60 1.01 14.72 -11.30
N PHE A 61 -0.28 15.07 -11.30
CA PHE A 61 -1.09 15.12 -10.09
C PHE A 61 -1.82 13.79 -9.83
N ARG A 62 -1.60 13.22 -8.64
CA ARG A 62 -2.41 12.10 -8.14
C ARG A 62 -3.62 12.64 -7.38
N SER A 63 -4.81 12.12 -7.66
CA SER A 63 -6.07 12.64 -7.08
C SER A 63 -6.06 12.64 -5.54
N GLN A 64 -5.42 11.65 -4.92
CA GLN A 64 -5.32 11.53 -3.46
C GLN A 64 -4.46 12.64 -2.84
N PHE A 65 -3.35 13.03 -3.48
CA PHE A 65 -2.55 14.17 -3.02
C PHE A 65 -3.28 15.49 -3.26
N SER A 66 -3.91 15.65 -4.43
CA SER A 66 -4.74 16.83 -4.72
C SER A 66 -5.85 17.03 -3.69
N ARG A 67 -6.54 15.96 -3.28
CA ARG A 67 -7.53 16.01 -2.19
C ARG A 67 -6.93 16.47 -0.87
N ARG A 68 -5.85 15.84 -0.43
CA ARG A 68 -5.22 16.16 0.86
C ARG A 68 -4.66 17.59 0.89
N TRP A 69 -4.15 18.08 -0.23
CA TRP A 69 -3.69 19.46 -0.34
C TRP A 69 -4.84 20.45 -0.22
N LEU A 70 -5.95 20.22 -0.91
CA LEU A 70 -7.12 21.10 -0.86
C LEU A 70 -7.86 21.04 0.47
N GLU A 71 -7.98 19.85 1.08
CA GLU A 71 -8.51 19.66 2.42
C GLU A 71 -7.66 20.38 3.48
N SER A 72 -6.32 20.30 3.37
CA SER A 72 -5.40 21.03 4.24
C SER A 72 -5.48 22.56 4.09
N LEU A 73 -6.01 23.05 2.97
CA LEU A 73 -6.29 24.47 2.73
C LEU A 73 -7.67 24.89 3.24
N GLY A 74 -8.45 23.95 3.81
CA GLY A 74 -9.76 24.20 4.39
C GLY A 74 -10.93 24.07 3.40
N PHE A 75 -10.71 23.53 2.20
CA PHE A 75 -11.78 23.29 1.24
C PHE A 75 -12.52 21.97 1.51
N ALA A 76 -13.83 21.95 1.27
CA ALA A 76 -14.65 20.76 1.43
C ALA A 76 -14.44 19.80 0.25
N ILE A 77 -14.13 18.54 0.54
CA ILE A 77 -13.86 17.50 -0.46
C ILE A 77 -14.96 16.44 -0.42
N GLY A 78 -15.36 15.95 -1.58
CA GLY A 78 -16.28 14.81 -1.69
C GLY A 78 -15.85 13.80 -2.75
N SER A 79 -16.52 12.65 -2.74
CA SER A 79 -16.43 11.65 -3.81
C SER A 79 -17.84 11.36 -4.32
N GLU A 80 -17.97 11.00 -5.59
CA GLU A 80 -19.29 10.63 -6.15
C GLU A 80 -19.76 9.25 -5.65
N ASN A 81 -18.87 8.43 -5.08
CA ASN A 81 -19.23 7.13 -4.50
C ASN A 81 -19.70 7.21 -3.04
N ALA A 82 -19.68 8.39 -2.40
CA ALA A 82 -20.05 8.56 -1.00
C ALA A 82 -21.53 8.96 -0.78
N ALA A 83 -22.31 9.18 -1.84
CA ALA A 83 -23.71 9.58 -1.75
C ALA A 83 -24.66 8.37 -1.68
N SER A 84 -24.51 7.50 -0.68
CA SER A 84 -25.54 6.49 -0.39
C SER A 84 -25.62 6.05 1.08
N VAL A 85 -25.18 6.86 2.06
CA VAL A 85 -25.50 6.60 3.47
C VAL A 85 -25.65 7.93 4.22
N GLN A 86 -26.78 8.07 4.95
CA GLN A 86 -27.29 9.23 5.74
C GLN A 86 -28.04 10.29 4.91
N GLY A 87 -29.33 10.63 5.12
CA GLY A 87 -30.35 10.22 6.08
C GLY A 87 -31.60 11.09 5.84
N ARG A 88 -32.81 10.51 5.91
CA ARG A 88 -34.08 11.24 6.03
C ARG A 88 -34.35 11.47 7.53
N PRO A 89 -35.04 12.57 7.94
CA PRO A 89 -36.50 12.52 7.95
C PRO A 89 -37.23 13.83 7.59
N SER A 90 -38.51 13.66 7.18
CA SER A 90 -39.68 14.55 7.31
C SER A 90 -39.66 15.98 6.75
N SER A 91 -40.72 16.58 6.23
CA SER A 91 -42.00 16.22 5.61
C SER A 91 -42.71 17.55 5.37
N ARG A 92 -43.16 17.88 4.15
CA ARG A 92 -44.40 18.65 3.92
C ARG A 92 -44.88 18.54 2.46
N ALA A 93 -46.19 18.35 2.33
CA ALA A 93 -47.04 18.19 1.14
C ALA A 93 -46.82 19.27 0.04
N THR A 94 -47.24 19.13 -1.22
CA THR A 94 -48.56 18.71 -1.73
C THR A 94 -48.55 18.57 -3.28
N ILE A 95 -49.48 17.77 -3.87
CA ILE A 95 -50.05 17.72 -5.26
C ILE A 95 -49.08 17.30 -6.41
N SER A 96 -49.35 16.46 -7.43
CA SER A 96 -50.55 15.91 -8.11
C SER A 96 -50.19 14.63 -8.92
N SER A 97 -51.20 13.82 -9.27
CA SER A 97 -51.28 12.47 -9.91
C SER A 97 -50.81 12.35 -11.40
N PRO A 98 -51.05 11.24 -12.17
CA PRO A 98 -50.46 9.87 -12.15
C PRO A 98 -49.98 9.38 -13.59
N PRO A 99 -49.98 8.07 -14.01
CA PRO A 99 -48.78 7.23 -14.25
C PRO A 99 -48.62 6.76 -15.75
N PRO A 100 -47.71 5.83 -16.13
CA PRO A 100 -48.00 4.38 -15.98
C PRO A 100 -46.81 3.44 -15.68
N THR A 101 -47.19 2.40 -14.94
CA THR A 101 -46.74 1.00 -14.82
C THR A 101 -45.73 0.42 -15.83
N ILE A 102 -44.56 -0.05 -15.37
CA ILE A 102 -43.89 -1.30 -15.83
C ILE A 102 -43.10 -1.93 -14.66
N HIS A 103 -43.40 -3.18 -14.31
CA HIS A 103 -42.53 -4.12 -13.57
C HIS A 103 -42.20 -5.30 -14.52
N PRO A 104 -41.23 -6.19 -14.22
CA PRO A 104 -39.92 -6.00 -13.59
C PRO A 104 -38.79 -6.66 -14.42
N GLY A 105 -37.59 -6.08 -14.40
CA GLY A 105 -36.38 -6.71 -14.92
C GLY A 105 -35.27 -6.61 -13.88
N ARG A 106 -35.25 -7.55 -12.93
CA ARG A 106 -34.17 -7.68 -11.95
C ARG A 106 -32.96 -8.28 -12.69
N ASN A 107 -31.97 -7.46 -13.01
CA ASN A 107 -30.63 -7.96 -13.33
C ASN A 107 -29.96 -8.37 -12.01
N PRO A 108 -29.57 -9.64 -11.82
CA PRO A 108 -28.91 -10.09 -10.60
C PRO A 108 -27.38 -9.90 -10.63
N ASP A 109 -26.83 -9.10 -11.54
CA ASP A 109 -25.38 -9.00 -11.73
C ASP A 109 -24.91 -7.55 -11.66
N ASN A 110 -24.65 -7.05 -10.45
CA ASN A 110 -23.71 -5.94 -10.28
C ASN A 110 -22.97 -6.07 -8.95
N GLU A 111 -22.34 -7.22 -8.74
CA GLU A 111 -21.18 -7.32 -7.85
C GLU A 111 -19.94 -6.94 -8.68
N SER A 112 -19.28 -5.84 -8.31
CA SER A 112 -17.99 -5.50 -8.91
C SER A 112 -16.95 -6.59 -8.58
N PRO A 113 -16.26 -7.18 -9.57
CA PRO A 113 -15.35 -8.32 -9.37
C PRO A 113 -14.10 -8.00 -8.54
N ALA A 114 -13.74 -6.72 -8.34
CA ALA A 114 -12.53 -6.32 -7.63
C ALA A 114 -12.60 -6.47 -6.09
N GLY A 115 -13.80 -6.40 -5.48
CA GLY A 115 -13.95 -6.53 -4.02
C GLY A 115 -13.79 -7.98 -3.54
N VAL A 116 -14.24 -8.93 -4.37
CA VAL A 116 -14.16 -10.38 -4.10
C VAL A 116 -12.71 -10.89 -4.22
N GLU A 117 -11.90 -10.32 -5.12
CA GLU A 117 -10.49 -10.71 -5.25
C GLU A 117 -9.59 -10.21 -4.09
N ILE A 118 -9.80 -8.99 -3.58
CA ILE A 118 -8.97 -8.45 -2.48
C ILE A 118 -9.21 -9.24 -1.19
N GLY A 119 -10.47 -9.49 -0.83
CA GLY A 119 -10.82 -10.26 0.37
C GLY A 119 -10.26 -11.68 0.33
N SER A 120 -10.42 -12.36 -0.81
CA SER A 120 -9.88 -13.72 -1.01
C SER A 120 -8.35 -13.78 -0.91
N VAL A 121 -7.64 -12.81 -1.46
CA VAL A 121 -6.18 -12.74 -1.33
C VAL A 121 -5.77 -12.41 0.10
N LEU A 122 -6.47 -11.50 0.78
CA LEU A 122 -6.21 -11.13 2.17
C LEU A 122 -6.36 -12.32 3.12
N ASP A 123 -7.47 -13.04 3.02
CA ASP A 123 -7.77 -14.19 3.88
C ASP A 123 -6.71 -15.27 3.72
N ARG A 124 -6.31 -15.55 2.48
CA ARG A 124 -5.24 -16.50 2.20
C ARG A 124 -3.88 -16.04 2.70
N LEU A 125 -3.55 -14.75 2.63
CA LEU A 125 -2.28 -14.24 3.18
C LEU A 125 -2.23 -14.28 4.71
N ARG A 126 -3.40 -14.26 5.38
CA ARG A 126 -3.57 -14.39 6.84
C ARG A 126 -3.69 -15.85 7.32
N ASP A 127 -3.87 -16.80 6.41
CA ASP A 127 -4.03 -18.19 6.77
C ASP A 127 -2.67 -18.85 7.02
N ASP A 128 -2.27 -18.92 8.29
CA ASP A 128 -1.04 -19.61 8.71
C ASP A 128 -1.05 -21.09 8.33
N ALA A 129 -2.21 -21.75 8.24
CA ALA A 129 -2.27 -23.15 7.81
C ALA A 129 -1.79 -23.35 6.37
N SER A 130 -1.80 -22.27 5.57
CA SER A 130 -1.27 -22.24 4.21
C SER A 130 0.22 -21.85 4.13
N SER A 131 0.86 -21.54 5.25
CA SER A 131 2.27 -21.17 5.30
C SER A 131 3.16 -22.40 5.10
N ASN A 132 4.19 -22.28 4.28
CA ASN A 132 5.08 -23.39 3.90
C ASN A 132 6.47 -23.19 4.49
N ASN A 133 7.15 -24.30 4.84
CA ASN A 133 8.56 -24.25 5.19
C ASN A 133 9.39 -23.84 3.96
N LEU A 134 10.52 -23.19 4.21
CA LEU A 134 11.37 -22.67 3.14
C LEU A 134 12.02 -23.78 2.30
N ALA A 135 12.38 -24.90 2.93
CA ALA A 135 12.91 -26.08 2.24
C ALA A 135 11.87 -26.68 1.27
N ASP A 136 10.60 -26.77 1.69
CA ASP A 136 9.52 -27.32 0.87
C ASP A 136 9.24 -26.42 -0.33
N VAL A 137 9.22 -25.09 -0.13
CA VAL A 137 9.10 -24.12 -1.21
C VAL A 137 10.22 -24.30 -2.23
N LEU A 138 11.48 -24.43 -1.78
CA LEU A 138 12.61 -24.65 -2.68
C LEU A 138 12.54 -25.98 -3.43
N ALA A 139 12.07 -27.04 -2.78
CA ALA A 139 11.90 -28.36 -3.39
C ALA A 139 10.90 -28.35 -4.57
N THR A 140 9.97 -27.38 -4.62
CA THR A 140 9.05 -27.23 -5.77
C THR A 140 9.74 -26.88 -7.09
N GLY A 141 10.98 -26.38 -7.06
CA GLY A 141 11.67 -25.87 -8.25
C GLY A 141 10.92 -24.72 -8.95
N GLY A 142 10.10 -23.98 -8.19
CA GLY A 142 9.26 -22.88 -8.68
C GLY A 142 7.98 -23.32 -9.40
N ARG A 143 7.58 -24.59 -9.33
CA ARG A 143 6.29 -25.04 -9.87
C ARG A 143 5.15 -24.25 -9.22
N GLY A 144 4.32 -23.60 -10.03
CA GLY A 144 3.23 -22.73 -9.54
C GLY A 144 3.65 -21.33 -9.07
N LEU A 145 4.94 -21.02 -9.04
CA LEU A 145 5.47 -19.74 -8.52
C LEU A 145 6.23 -18.91 -9.57
N LYS A 146 6.25 -19.35 -10.83
CA LYS A 146 6.88 -18.63 -11.95
C LYS A 146 5.98 -17.52 -12.54
N SER A 147 5.15 -16.90 -11.70
CA SER A 147 4.25 -15.80 -12.03
C SER A 147 4.37 -14.66 -11.02
N PRO A 148 3.84 -13.47 -11.34
CA PRO A 148 3.62 -12.39 -10.36
C PRO A 148 2.68 -12.83 -9.24
N GLY A 149 2.71 -12.10 -8.13
CA GLY A 149 1.84 -12.38 -7.00
C GLY A 149 2.22 -11.69 -5.70
N MET A 150 1.54 -12.08 -4.64
CA MET A 150 1.72 -11.61 -3.27
C MET A 150 2.33 -12.70 -2.39
N TYR A 151 2.98 -12.30 -1.30
CA TYR A 151 3.48 -13.23 -0.29
C TYR A 151 3.45 -12.59 1.10
N SER A 152 3.34 -13.44 2.13
CA SER A 152 3.49 -13.07 3.54
C SER A 152 4.46 -14.01 4.23
N TRP A 153 5.25 -13.47 5.16
CA TRP A 153 6.22 -14.18 5.97
C TRP A 153 5.73 -14.27 7.39
N TRP A 154 5.90 -15.45 7.95
CA TRP A 154 5.42 -15.85 9.26
C TRP A 154 6.60 -16.27 10.12
N VAL A 155 6.55 -15.96 11.40
CA VAL A 155 7.54 -16.36 12.40
C VAL A 155 6.89 -17.23 13.47
N ASP A 156 7.60 -18.24 13.94
CA ASP A 156 7.20 -19.03 15.10
C ASP A 156 7.43 -18.28 16.43
N VAL A 157 7.13 -18.94 17.56
CA VAL A 157 7.26 -18.35 18.90
C VAL A 157 8.70 -17.97 19.22
N ALA A 158 9.65 -18.88 19.00
CA ALA A 158 11.06 -18.64 19.34
C ALA A 158 11.64 -17.50 18.49
N GLY A 159 11.33 -17.46 17.20
CA GLY A 159 11.75 -16.37 16.33
C GLY A 159 11.12 -15.04 16.73
N ALA A 160 9.86 -15.02 17.14
CA ALA A 160 9.21 -13.80 17.64
C ALA A 160 9.89 -13.26 18.90
N GLU A 161 10.33 -14.13 19.81
CA GLU A 161 11.09 -13.76 21.00
C GLU A 161 12.45 -13.14 20.66
N ASP A 162 13.19 -13.73 19.72
CA ASP A 162 14.46 -13.17 19.24
C ASP A 162 14.27 -11.81 18.57
N LEU A 163 13.24 -11.67 17.73
CA LEU A 163 12.91 -10.40 17.10
C LEU A 163 12.54 -9.34 18.14
N SER A 164 11.75 -9.73 19.15
CA SER A 164 11.36 -8.85 20.26
C SER A 164 12.57 -8.36 21.05
N ARG A 165 13.54 -9.25 21.31
CA ARG A 165 14.79 -8.92 22.01
C ARG A 165 15.61 -7.88 21.26
N GLY A 166 15.79 -8.07 19.94
CA GLY A 166 16.56 -7.13 19.12
C GLY A 166 15.87 -5.79 18.90
N LEU A 167 14.54 -5.79 18.80
CA LEU A 167 13.74 -4.57 18.67
C LEU A 167 13.56 -3.84 20.01
N GLY A 168 13.60 -4.52 21.15
CA GLY A 168 13.17 -3.94 22.43
C GLY A 168 11.68 -3.59 22.45
N HIS A 169 10.89 -4.18 21.55
CA HIS A 169 9.44 -4.03 21.42
C HIS A 169 8.85 -5.41 21.16
N PRO A 170 7.65 -5.71 21.67
CA PRO A 170 7.02 -7.01 21.43
C PRO A 170 6.71 -7.21 19.95
N VAL A 171 7.06 -8.39 19.45
CA VAL A 171 6.63 -8.97 18.18
C VAL A 171 5.88 -10.24 18.52
N GLU A 172 4.62 -10.32 18.12
CA GLU A 172 3.83 -11.53 18.31
C GLU A 172 4.23 -12.61 17.28
N PRO A 173 4.13 -13.90 17.63
CA PRO A 173 4.24 -14.99 16.65
C PRO A 173 3.18 -14.82 15.56
N GLY A 174 3.54 -15.15 14.32
CA GLY A 174 2.64 -15.04 13.18
C GLY A 174 3.18 -14.14 12.05
N LEU A 175 2.28 -13.44 11.35
CA LEU A 175 2.62 -12.65 10.16
C LEU A 175 3.46 -11.42 10.53
N ILE A 176 4.70 -11.38 10.05
CA ILE A 176 5.65 -10.30 10.34
C ILE A 176 5.95 -9.38 9.17
N TYR A 177 5.77 -9.85 7.93
CA TYR A 177 6.11 -9.10 6.72
C TYR A 177 5.27 -9.54 5.53
N ALA A 178 4.91 -8.63 4.64
CA ALA A 178 4.25 -8.95 3.38
C ALA A 178 4.77 -8.09 2.23
N GLY A 179 4.63 -8.59 1.00
CA GLY A 179 5.03 -7.84 -0.19
C GLY A 179 4.61 -8.50 -1.49
N LEU A 180 5.03 -7.90 -2.60
CA LEU A 180 4.71 -8.34 -3.95
C LEU A 180 5.92 -8.76 -4.80
N ALA A 181 5.63 -9.55 -5.83
CA ALA A 181 6.55 -9.87 -6.92
C ALA A 181 5.87 -9.62 -8.27
N GLY A 182 6.61 -9.07 -9.22
CA GLY A 182 6.17 -8.98 -10.61
C GLY A 182 5.19 -7.85 -10.95
N ALA A 183 4.92 -6.91 -10.05
CA ALA A 183 4.05 -5.76 -10.35
C ALA A 183 4.59 -4.90 -11.50
N THR A 184 3.66 -4.33 -12.27
CA THR A 184 3.98 -3.36 -13.32
C THR A 184 4.62 -2.12 -12.72
N ARG A 185 5.69 -1.65 -13.37
CA ARG A 185 6.49 -0.51 -12.90
C ARG A 185 5.83 0.80 -13.29
N ASN A 186 6.18 1.86 -12.58
CA ASN A 186 5.82 3.24 -12.95
C ASN A 186 6.41 3.54 -14.34
N GLY A 187 5.56 3.57 -15.38
CA GLY A 187 5.96 3.62 -16.79
C GLY A 187 5.36 2.52 -17.67
N GLY A 188 4.59 1.58 -17.09
CA GLY A 188 3.82 0.57 -17.82
C GLY A 188 4.62 -0.67 -18.23
N SER A 189 5.92 -0.74 -17.92
CA SER A 189 6.72 -1.93 -18.17
C SER A 189 6.40 -3.03 -17.14
N LYS A 190 6.05 -4.22 -17.64
CA LYS A 190 5.85 -5.41 -16.82
C LYS A 190 7.19 -5.83 -16.22
N SER A 191 7.19 -6.15 -14.92
CA SER A 191 8.36 -6.70 -14.27
C SER A 191 8.52 -8.18 -14.66
N SER A 192 9.73 -8.60 -15.02
CA SER A 192 10.05 -10.02 -15.24
C SER A 192 10.21 -10.82 -13.95
N ASN A 193 10.12 -10.17 -12.78
CA ASN A 193 10.27 -10.85 -11.51
C ASN A 193 9.03 -11.70 -11.18
N THR A 194 9.25 -12.89 -10.62
CA THR A 194 8.21 -13.85 -10.24
C THR A 194 8.23 -14.08 -8.75
N LEU A 195 7.20 -14.73 -8.19
CA LEU A 195 7.23 -15.18 -6.80
C LEU A 195 8.45 -16.06 -6.53
N TRP A 196 8.76 -17.00 -7.41
CA TRP A 196 9.96 -17.83 -7.30
C TRP A 196 11.24 -16.99 -7.28
N GLY A 197 11.40 -16.07 -8.25
CA GLY A 197 12.57 -15.19 -8.31
C GLY A 197 12.72 -14.33 -7.06
N ARG A 198 11.61 -13.80 -6.53
CA ARG A 198 11.59 -13.01 -5.31
C ARG A 198 11.92 -13.83 -4.07
N ILE A 199 11.25 -14.96 -3.86
CA ILE A 199 11.42 -15.77 -2.65
C ILE A 199 12.76 -16.51 -2.69
N ALA A 200 12.96 -17.39 -3.67
CA ALA A 200 14.12 -18.29 -3.71
C ALA A 200 15.44 -17.54 -3.99
N THR A 201 15.43 -16.59 -4.92
CA THR A 201 16.68 -15.92 -5.35
C THR A 201 16.98 -14.67 -4.54
N MET A 202 15.98 -13.84 -4.23
CA MET A 202 16.23 -12.56 -3.54
C MET A 202 16.19 -12.70 -2.02
N HIS A 203 15.14 -13.33 -1.45
CA HIS A 203 15.02 -13.44 0.01
C HIS A 203 15.81 -14.60 0.62
N LEU A 204 15.80 -15.77 -0.04
CA LEU A 204 16.52 -16.96 0.42
C LEU A 204 17.92 -17.09 -0.19
N GLY A 205 18.24 -16.26 -1.18
CA GLY A 205 19.60 -16.15 -1.70
C GLY A 205 20.55 -15.49 -0.71
N LYS A 206 21.85 -15.77 -0.86
CA LYS A 206 22.92 -15.32 0.05
C LYS A 206 23.32 -13.83 -0.10
N LYS A 207 22.48 -12.99 -0.72
CA LYS A 207 22.80 -11.57 -1.00
C LYS A 207 21.76 -10.62 -0.41
N ARG A 208 22.04 -10.09 0.77
CA ARG A 208 21.16 -9.18 1.54
C ARG A 208 20.79 -7.89 0.80
N GLN A 209 21.67 -7.35 -0.03
CA GLN A 209 21.42 -6.12 -0.80
C GLN A 209 20.12 -6.17 -1.63
N PHE A 210 19.63 -7.37 -1.97
CA PHE A 210 18.42 -7.58 -2.76
C PHE A 210 17.16 -7.87 -1.93
N SER A 211 17.24 -7.89 -0.59
CA SER A 211 16.16 -8.31 0.29
C SER A 211 15.92 -7.33 1.43
N THR A 212 14.84 -6.55 1.32
CA THR A 212 14.36 -5.68 2.41
C THR A 212 14.07 -6.46 3.69
N LEU A 213 13.56 -7.68 3.56
CA LEU A 213 13.30 -8.58 4.68
C LEU A 213 14.61 -8.97 5.39
N ARG A 214 15.63 -9.44 4.66
CA ARG A 214 16.93 -9.81 5.24
C ARG A 214 17.60 -8.63 5.93
N ARG A 215 17.53 -7.43 5.33
CA ARG A 215 18.04 -6.20 5.96
C ARG A 215 17.35 -5.89 7.28
N SER A 216 16.06 -6.19 7.38
CA SER A 216 15.26 -5.98 8.60
C SER A 216 15.63 -7.02 9.65
N LEU A 217 15.54 -8.30 9.31
CA LEU A 217 15.84 -9.42 10.21
C LEU A 217 17.29 -9.40 10.69
N GLY A 218 18.26 -9.26 9.78
CA GLY A 218 19.68 -9.24 10.13
C GLY A 218 20.04 -8.11 11.09
N GLY A 219 19.50 -6.91 10.87
CA GLY A 219 19.72 -5.78 11.78
C GLY A 219 19.08 -5.97 13.16
N ILE A 220 17.96 -6.69 13.24
CA ILE A 220 17.32 -7.05 14.51
C ILE A 220 18.15 -8.09 15.26
N LEU A 221 18.53 -9.18 14.60
CA LEU A 221 19.28 -10.28 15.21
C LEU A 221 20.69 -9.84 15.63
N ALA A 222 21.39 -9.08 14.79
CA ALA A 222 22.70 -8.52 15.16
C ALA A 222 22.60 -7.66 16.41
N ALA A 223 21.55 -6.83 16.52
CA ALA A 223 21.29 -6.05 17.73
C ALA A 223 20.96 -6.94 18.95
N ALA A 224 20.16 -8.00 18.77
CA ALA A 224 19.79 -8.93 19.83
C ALA A 224 21.01 -9.66 20.44
N HIS A 225 22.02 -9.93 19.61
CA HIS A 225 23.24 -10.64 20.01
C HIS A 225 24.43 -9.71 20.30
N GLY A 226 24.26 -8.39 20.19
CA GLY A 226 25.34 -7.42 20.37
C GLY A 226 26.44 -7.53 19.31
N GLN A 227 26.11 -8.07 18.13
CA GLN A 227 27.06 -8.22 17.02
C GLN A 227 27.27 -6.86 16.33
N PRO A 228 28.51 -6.53 15.92
CA PRO A 228 28.79 -5.28 15.23
C PRO A 228 28.25 -5.27 13.80
N THR A 229 28.23 -6.44 13.14
CA THR A 229 27.82 -6.62 11.75
C THR A 229 26.76 -7.72 11.63
N ILE A 230 26.13 -7.84 10.46
CA ILE A 230 25.17 -8.92 10.18
C ILE A 230 25.95 -10.17 9.73
N ASP A 231 25.82 -11.28 10.47
CA ASP A 231 26.23 -12.60 10.01
C ASP A 231 25.19 -13.20 9.04
N GLU A 232 25.53 -13.30 7.75
CA GLU A 232 24.63 -13.84 6.73
C GLU A 232 24.39 -15.35 6.83
N VAL A 233 25.33 -16.11 7.41
CA VAL A 233 25.20 -17.55 7.59
C VAL A 233 24.24 -17.83 8.75
N GLU A 234 24.44 -17.13 9.86
CA GLU A 234 23.55 -17.20 11.02
C GLU A 234 22.14 -16.71 10.66
N LEU A 235 22.02 -15.56 9.98
CA LEU A 235 20.72 -15.06 9.50
C LEU A 235 20.01 -16.07 8.60
N SER A 236 20.74 -16.70 7.68
CA SER A 236 20.14 -17.73 6.81
C SER A 236 19.64 -18.90 7.64
N THR A 237 20.47 -19.41 8.55
CA THR A 237 20.12 -20.54 9.43
C THR A 237 18.88 -20.22 10.26
N TRP A 238 18.83 -19.03 10.85
CA TRP A 238 17.68 -18.53 11.61
C TRP A 238 16.42 -18.45 10.75
N MET A 239 16.51 -17.92 9.52
CA MET A 239 15.37 -17.86 8.62
C MET A 239 14.80 -19.26 8.30
N TYR A 240 15.64 -20.27 8.05
CA TYR A 240 15.19 -21.65 7.81
C TYR A 240 14.58 -22.31 9.04
N ALA A 241 15.04 -21.94 10.23
CA ALA A 241 14.51 -22.50 11.48
C ALA A 241 13.15 -21.90 11.84
N HIS A 242 12.98 -20.58 11.68
CA HIS A 242 11.87 -19.85 12.31
C HIS A 242 10.84 -19.29 11.34
N LEU A 243 11.14 -19.25 10.03
CA LEU A 243 10.23 -18.62 9.06
C LEU A 243 9.46 -19.62 8.22
N ARG A 244 8.21 -19.25 7.96
CA ARG A 244 7.34 -19.85 6.95
C ARG A 244 6.87 -18.78 5.98
N VAL A 245 6.42 -19.19 4.80
CA VAL A 245 5.96 -18.26 3.76
C VAL A 245 4.66 -18.73 3.10
N VAL A 246 3.71 -17.81 2.97
CA VAL A 246 2.53 -17.97 2.11
C VAL A 246 2.82 -17.29 0.78
N THR A 247 2.45 -17.93 -0.33
CA THR A 247 2.62 -17.37 -1.68
C THR A 247 1.32 -17.49 -2.47
N ILE A 248 0.90 -16.40 -3.10
CA ILE A 248 -0.36 -16.33 -3.85
C ILE A 248 -0.07 -15.74 -5.23
N PRO A 249 -0.07 -16.58 -6.28
CA PRO A 249 -0.07 -16.10 -7.65
C PRO A 249 -1.26 -15.15 -7.90
N VAL A 250 -0.99 -14.03 -8.55
CA VAL A 250 -2.02 -13.08 -9.00
C VAL A 250 -1.86 -12.94 -10.51
N ALA A 251 -2.96 -13.16 -11.23
CA ALA A 251 -2.95 -13.25 -12.70
C ALA A 251 -2.67 -11.89 -13.36
N ASP A 252 -3.24 -10.82 -12.83
CA ASP A 252 -3.05 -9.47 -13.36
C ASP A 252 -1.95 -8.71 -12.58
N PRO A 253 -0.79 -8.41 -13.20
CA PRO A 253 0.29 -7.68 -12.54
C PRO A 253 -0.01 -6.19 -12.35
N ASP A 254 -0.99 -5.63 -13.07
CA ASP A 254 -1.36 -4.21 -12.99
C ASP A 254 -2.13 -3.89 -11.70
N THR A 255 -2.84 -4.88 -11.14
CA THR A 255 -3.58 -4.74 -9.87
C THR A 255 -2.69 -4.83 -8.63
N LEU A 256 -1.49 -5.42 -8.75
CA LEU A 256 -0.63 -5.75 -7.61
C LEU A 256 -0.23 -4.56 -6.74
N ASN A 257 -0.02 -3.37 -7.31
CA ASN A 257 0.40 -2.19 -6.54
C ASN A 257 -0.72 -1.65 -5.64
N ASP A 258 -1.94 -1.62 -6.16
CA ASP A 258 -3.12 -1.19 -5.43
C ASP A 258 -3.52 -2.25 -4.40
N LEU A 259 -3.47 -3.52 -4.80
CA LEU A 259 -3.67 -4.68 -3.94
C LEU A 259 -2.69 -4.68 -2.76
N GLU A 260 -1.39 -4.50 -2.98
CA GLU A 260 -0.40 -4.42 -1.89
C GLU A 260 -0.70 -3.27 -0.93
N SER A 261 -1.14 -2.11 -1.43
CA SER A 261 -1.42 -0.96 -0.57
C SER A 261 -2.65 -1.20 0.32
N ALA A 262 -3.71 -1.78 -0.24
CA ALA A 262 -4.90 -2.17 0.52
C ALA A 262 -4.58 -3.29 1.54
N LEU A 263 -3.86 -4.32 1.11
CA LEU A 263 -3.49 -5.45 1.97
C LEU A 263 -2.58 -5.02 3.11
N LEU A 264 -1.59 -4.16 2.88
CA LEU A 264 -0.71 -3.70 3.96
C LEU A 264 -1.42 -2.82 4.98
N ALA A 265 -2.44 -2.05 4.56
CA ALA A 265 -3.27 -1.29 5.48
C ALA A 265 -4.09 -2.20 6.40
N GLU A 266 -4.58 -3.33 5.88
CA GLU A 266 -5.36 -4.30 6.65
C GLU A 266 -4.50 -5.28 7.47
N LEU A 267 -3.39 -5.77 6.89
CA LEU A 267 -2.50 -6.73 7.55
C LEU A 267 -1.63 -6.07 8.64
N ASP A 268 -1.31 -4.78 8.47
CA ASP A 268 -0.40 -3.99 9.31
C ASP A 268 0.86 -4.74 9.82
N PRO A 269 1.62 -5.47 8.96
CA PRO A 269 2.75 -6.29 9.40
C PRO A 269 3.81 -5.47 10.14
N PRO A 270 4.34 -5.95 11.28
CA PRO A 270 5.23 -5.18 12.15
C PRO A 270 6.54 -4.78 11.46
N LEU A 271 7.05 -5.59 10.51
CA LEU A 271 8.35 -5.34 9.87
C LEU A 271 8.25 -4.61 8.53
N ASN A 272 7.04 -4.32 8.03
CA ASN A 272 6.89 -3.41 6.90
C ASN A 272 7.13 -1.96 7.37
N LEU A 273 7.89 -1.19 6.57
CA LEU A 273 8.15 0.24 6.83
C LEU A 273 7.47 1.16 5.80
N ALA A 274 7.24 0.66 4.59
CA ALA A 274 6.58 1.39 3.53
C ALA A 274 5.08 1.05 3.51
N LYS A 275 4.25 2.02 3.13
CA LYS A 275 2.79 1.89 2.99
C LYS A 275 2.03 1.51 4.28
N VAL A 276 2.68 1.59 5.44
CA VAL A 276 2.08 1.35 6.76
C VAL A 276 2.34 2.53 7.71
N PRO A 277 1.52 2.71 8.77
CA PRO A 277 1.72 3.77 9.75
C PRO A 277 3.07 3.67 10.47
N LYS A 278 3.61 4.82 10.90
CA LYS A 278 4.82 4.84 11.74
C LYS A 278 4.44 4.48 13.18
N THR A 279 5.16 3.52 13.76
CA THR A 279 5.04 3.11 15.17
C THR A 279 6.42 3.15 15.83
N PRO A 280 6.51 3.17 17.18
CA PRO A 280 7.80 3.07 17.88
C PRO A 280 8.64 1.87 17.42
N LEU A 281 8.01 0.70 17.26
CA LEU A 281 8.64 -0.51 16.72
C LEU A 281 9.25 -0.25 15.33
N ARG A 282 8.48 0.33 14.40
CA ARG A 282 8.96 0.62 13.04
C ARG A 282 10.03 1.71 12.99
N GLN A 283 10.01 2.67 13.93
CA GLN A 283 11.07 3.66 14.08
C GLN A 283 12.37 3.00 14.52
N LYS A 284 12.30 2.10 15.51
CA LYS A 284 13.45 1.31 15.95
C LYS A 284 13.98 0.42 14.83
N LEU A 285 13.10 -0.27 14.10
CA LEU A 285 13.50 -1.07 12.93
C LEU A 285 14.18 -0.21 11.86
N SER A 286 13.66 0.97 11.58
CA SER A 286 14.28 1.92 10.65
C SER A 286 15.69 2.34 11.12
N ALA A 287 15.90 2.54 12.43
CA ALA A 287 17.19 2.86 12.99
C ALA A 287 18.19 1.70 12.86
N LEU A 288 17.77 0.46 13.17
CA LEU A 288 18.60 -0.73 13.01
C LEU A 288 19.00 -0.95 11.55
N ARG A 289 18.07 -0.79 10.61
CA ARG A 289 18.36 -0.88 9.17
C ARG A 289 19.37 0.17 8.69
N LYS A 290 19.41 1.33 9.33
CA LYS A 290 20.41 2.38 9.02
C LYS A 290 21.76 2.00 9.61
N GLN A 291 21.80 1.62 10.89
CA GLN A 291 23.01 1.21 11.59
C GLN A 291 23.75 0.10 10.83
N PHE A 292 23.08 -1.02 10.58
CA PHE A 292 23.67 -2.19 9.91
C PHE A 292 23.66 -2.12 8.38
N GLY A 293 23.10 -1.05 7.80
CA GLY A 293 23.11 -0.82 6.35
C GLY A 293 24.33 -0.05 5.85
N THR A 294 25.09 0.59 6.75
CA THR A 294 26.17 1.53 6.37
C THR A 294 27.53 0.82 6.22
N GLU A 295 27.72 -0.33 6.88
CA GLU A 295 28.98 -1.09 6.84
C GLU A 295 29.26 -1.74 5.47
N GLU A 296 28.26 -1.85 4.60
CA GLU A 296 28.38 -2.35 3.22
C GLU A 296 29.08 -1.35 2.28
N ALA A 297 29.22 -0.07 2.67
CA ALA A 297 29.84 0.96 1.83
C ALA A 297 31.37 1.05 1.98
N ASN A 298 31.93 0.37 2.99
CA ASN A 298 33.37 0.44 3.34
C ASN A 298 34.08 -0.92 3.25
N ALA A 299 33.45 -1.94 2.69
CA ALA A 299 34.00 -3.28 2.48
C ALA A 299 34.15 -3.61 0.99
#